data_AF-A0A0G0R9N1-F1
#
_entry.id   AF-A0A0G0R9N1-F1
#
_cell.length_a   1.000
_cell.length_b   1.000
_cell.length_c   1.000
_cell.angle_alpha   90.00
_cell.angle_beta   90.00
_cell.angle_gamma   90.00
#
_symmetry.space_group_name_H-M   'P 1'
#
loop_
_entity.id
_entity.type
_entity.pdbx_description
1 polymer ?
#
loop_
_entity_poly.entity_id
_entity_poly.type
_entity_poly.pdbx_seq_one_letter_code
_entity_poly.pdbx_strand_id
1 'polypeptide(L)'
;MQEILEKIFSSPRYFKEVVFFIRAKMSADVDELKDHLKIPSAQIKKDLESLVKLGVLKKDARTLKYFANSDFFLYGELEKLFEKEFLLIQKNFGKILNKSGNIKVLILSGELVKDFYAPTDMIVVGDRLKEKYIEKTILELEKINGKQLRYTIFNTKEFLYRVQMRDAFIKEILGRPRNVLINHNGFLDKLI
;
A
#
# COMPACT_ATOMS: atom_id res chain seq x y z
N MET A 1 -15.84 3.49 2.15
CA MET A 1 -15.59 3.93 0.76
C MET A 1 -15.26 2.73 -0.12
N GLN A 2 -14.35 1.84 0.29
CA GLN A 2 -14.13 0.57 -0.40
C GLN A 2 -15.41 -0.22 -0.65
N GLU A 3 -16.23 -0.49 0.39
CA GLU A 3 -17.54 -1.16 0.21
C GLU A 3 -18.50 -0.42 -0.75
N ILE A 4 -18.38 0.91 -0.85
CA ILE A 4 -19.20 1.72 -1.76
C ILE A 4 -18.69 1.55 -3.19
N LEU A 5 -17.37 1.57 -3.38
CA LEU A 5 -16.76 1.36 -4.68
C LEU A 5 -16.97 -0.09 -5.14
N GLU A 6 -16.78 -1.10 -4.29
CA GLU A 6 -17.09 -2.50 -4.60
C GLU A 6 -18.56 -2.68 -5.04
N LYS A 7 -19.49 -1.93 -4.44
CA LYS A 7 -20.90 -1.88 -4.88
C LYS A 7 -21.09 -1.14 -6.21
N ILE A 8 -20.40 -0.02 -6.43
CA ILE A 8 -20.44 0.73 -7.71
C ILE A 8 -19.90 -0.12 -8.86
N PHE A 9 -18.80 -0.83 -8.63
CA PHE A 9 -18.20 -1.76 -9.58
C PHE A 9 -18.98 -3.09 -9.70
N SER A 10 -20.11 -3.22 -8.98
CA SER A 10 -21.02 -4.37 -9.00
C SER A 10 -20.40 -5.72 -8.59
N SER A 11 -19.10 -5.75 -8.30
CA SER A 11 -18.35 -6.93 -7.87
C SER A 11 -17.08 -6.51 -7.13
N PRO A 12 -16.89 -6.97 -5.88
CA PRO A 12 -15.66 -6.76 -5.11
C PRO A 12 -14.40 -7.28 -5.80
N ARG A 13 -14.55 -8.22 -6.75
CA ARG A 13 -13.41 -8.82 -7.46
C ARG A 13 -12.91 -7.96 -8.61
N TYR A 14 -13.82 -7.49 -9.47
CA TYR A 14 -13.50 -6.54 -10.54
C TYR A 14 -12.78 -5.32 -9.97
N PHE A 15 -13.25 -4.84 -8.82
CA PHE A 15 -12.63 -3.75 -8.11
C PHE A 15 -11.16 -4.02 -7.78
N LYS A 16 -10.87 -5.17 -7.15
CA LYS A 16 -9.50 -5.56 -6.77
C LYS A 16 -8.58 -5.73 -7.98
N GLU A 17 -9.07 -6.31 -9.07
CA GLU A 17 -8.31 -6.47 -10.31
C GLU A 17 -7.96 -5.12 -10.94
N VAL A 18 -8.93 -4.23 -11.06
CA VAL A 18 -8.71 -2.89 -11.63
C VAL A 18 -7.76 -2.07 -10.76
N VAL A 19 -7.90 -2.12 -9.43
CA VAL A 19 -6.96 -1.50 -8.49
C VAL A 19 -5.54 -2.07 -8.68
N PHE A 20 -5.40 -3.40 -8.78
CA PHE A 20 -4.11 -4.06 -8.97
C PHE A 20 -3.38 -3.55 -10.21
N PHE A 21 -4.04 -3.51 -11.37
CA PHE A 21 -3.39 -3.09 -12.62
C PHE A 21 -3.15 -1.58 -12.68
N ILE A 22 -4.12 -0.76 -12.29
CA ILE A 22 -4.05 0.69 -12.48
C ILE A 22 -3.17 1.34 -11.40
N ARG A 23 -3.41 1.02 -10.13
CA ARG A 23 -2.69 1.65 -9.01
C ARG A 23 -1.28 1.08 -8.84
N ALA A 24 -1.17 -0.24 -8.75
CA ALA A 24 0.12 -0.89 -8.48
C ALA A 24 1.03 -0.92 -9.72
N LYS A 25 0.51 -0.55 -10.89
CA LYS A 25 1.21 -0.53 -12.20
C LYS A 25 1.91 -1.86 -12.49
N MET A 26 1.31 -2.95 -12.03
CA MET A 26 1.82 -4.31 -12.21
C MET A 26 1.28 -4.90 -13.51
N SER A 27 2.03 -5.84 -14.09
CA SER A 27 1.55 -6.75 -15.11
C SER A 27 1.46 -8.15 -14.51
N ALA A 28 0.38 -8.88 -14.78
CA ALA A 28 0.20 -10.22 -14.24
C ALA A 28 -0.54 -11.15 -15.20
N ASP A 29 -0.22 -12.44 -15.16
CA ASP A 29 -1.08 -13.47 -15.74
C ASP A 29 -2.20 -13.91 -14.76
N VAL A 30 -2.99 -14.89 -15.17
CA VAL A 30 -4.14 -15.39 -14.37
C VAL A 30 -3.68 -16.11 -13.10
N ASP A 31 -2.55 -16.82 -13.15
CA ASP A 31 -2.06 -17.60 -12.01
C ASP A 31 -1.39 -16.69 -10.98
N GLU A 32 -0.60 -15.72 -11.45
CA GLU A 32 -0.07 -14.64 -10.62
C GLU A 32 -1.23 -13.90 -9.92
N LEU A 33 -2.28 -13.49 -10.64
CA LEU A 33 -3.45 -12.83 -10.02
C LEU A 33 -4.19 -13.72 -9.02
N LYS A 34 -4.33 -15.02 -9.29
CA LYS A 34 -4.95 -15.97 -8.35
C LYS A 34 -4.19 -16.02 -7.05
N ASP A 35 -2.86 -16.07 -7.11
CA ASP A 35 -2.02 -16.15 -5.92
C ASP A 35 -2.07 -14.86 -5.11
N HIS A 36 -2.12 -13.70 -5.78
CA HIS A 36 -2.22 -12.39 -5.15
C HIS A 36 -3.62 -12.10 -4.57
N LEU A 37 -4.69 -12.36 -5.32
CA LEU A 37 -6.04 -11.94 -4.97
C LEU A 37 -6.88 -13.04 -4.28
N LYS A 38 -6.41 -14.28 -4.30
CA LYS A 38 -7.12 -15.47 -3.79
C LYS A 38 -8.51 -15.64 -4.43
N ILE A 39 -8.61 -15.40 -5.73
CA ILE A 39 -9.82 -15.52 -6.55
C ILE A 39 -9.69 -16.75 -7.50
N PRO A 40 -10.77 -17.51 -7.78
CA PRO A 40 -10.71 -18.63 -8.73
C PRO A 40 -10.32 -18.21 -10.18
N SER A 41 -9.44 -18.97 -10.82
CA SER A 41 -8.91 -18.67 -12.17
C SER A 41 -9.98 -18.49 -13.24
N ALA A 42 -11.04 -19.32 -13.23
CA ALA A 42 -12.11 -19.24 -14.22
C ALA A 42 -12.80 -17.87 -14.23
N GLN A 43 -12.87 -17.28 -13.04
CA GLN A 43 -13.53 -16.03 -12.82
C GLN A 43 -12.63 -14.84 -13.14
N ILE A 44 -11.36 -14.91 -12.73
CA ILE A 44 -10.32 -13.94 -13.15
C ILE A 44 -10.29 -13.88 -14.67
N LYS A 45 -10.20 -15.03 -15.35
CA LYS A 45 -10.14 -15.08 -16.81
C LYS A 45 -11.32 -14.34 -17.46
N LYS A 46 -12.54 -14.60 -16.98
CA LYS A 46 -13.75 -13.93 -17.49
C LYS A 46 -13.69 -12.42 -17.28
N ASP A 47 -13.20 -11.98 -16.12
CA ASP A 47 -13.13 -10.56 -15.77
C ASP A 47 -12.06 -9.83 -16.59
N LEU A 48 -10.86 -10.43 -16.74
CA LEU A 48 -9.79 -9.88 -17.56
C LEU A 48 -10.16 -9.80 -19.04
N GLU A 49 -10.82 -10.83 -19.59
CA GLU A 49 -11.31 -10.79 -20.98
C GLU A 49 -12.35 -9.67 -21.18
N SER A 50 -13.22 -9.44 -20.19
CA SER A 50 -14.16 -8.32 -20.19
C SER A 50 -13.44 -6.97 -20.16
N LEU A 51 -12.46 -6.81 -19.27
CA LEU A 51 -11.69 -5.57 -19.14
C LEU A 51 -10.84 -5.25 -20.38
N VAL A 52 -10.32 -6.27 -21.08
CA VAL A 52 -9.65 -6.10 -22.37
C VAL A 52 -10.64 -5.67 -23.45
N LYS A 53 -11.84 -6.28 -23.51
CA LYS A 53 -12.89 -5.87 -24.47
C LYS A 53 -13.35 -4.41 -24.24
N LEU A 54 -13.41 -3.98 -22.99
CA LEU A 54 -13.75 -2.59 -22.62
C LEU A 54 -12.59 -1.61 -22.84
N GLY A 55 -11.39 -2.10 -23.18
CA GLY A 55 -10.20 -1.29 -23.39
C GLY A 55 -9.54 -0.78 -22.11
N VAL A 56 -9.94 -1.26 -20.94
CA VAL A 56 -9.36 -0.89 -19.63
C VAL A 56 -7.99 -1.54 -19.46
N LEU A 57 -7.85 -2.79 -19.93
CA LEU A 57 -6.59 -3.55 -19.92
C LEU A 57 -6.14 -3.87 -21.33
N LYS A 58 -4.84 -4.14 -21.48
CA LYS A 58 -4.24 -4.77 -22.66
C LYS A 58 -3.67 -6.13 -22.26
N LYS A 59 -3.55 -7.03 -23.24
CA LYS A 59 -2.96 -8.35 -23.06
C LYS A 59 -1.76 -8.50 -24.00
N ASP A 60 -0.63 -8.91 -23.45
CA ASP A 60 0.53 -9.33 -24.23
C ASP A 60 0.31 -10.76 -24.74
N ALA A 61 0.34 -10.95 -26.06
CA ALA A 61 0.10 -12.26 -26.68
C ALA A 61 1.23 -13.27 -26.45
N ARG A 62 2.46 -12.81 -26.18
CA ARG A 62 3.64 -13.66 -25.97
C ARG A 62 3.75 -14.13 -24.53
N THR A 63 3.58 -13.20 -23.59
CA THR A 63 3.72 -13.48 -22.15
C THR A 63 2.40 -13.88 -21.50
N LEU A 64 1.27 -13.69 -22.20
CA LEU A 64 -0.09 -13.85 -21.69
C LEU A 64 -0.43 -12.95 -20.50
N LYS A 65 0.45 -11.99 -20.17
CA LYS A 65 0.24 -11.04 -19.09
C LYS A 65 -0.72 -9.94 -19.50
N TYR A 66 -1.50 -9.50 -18.52
CA TYR A 66 -2.39 -8.36 -18.61
C TYR A 66 -1.72 -7.16 -17.96
N PHE A 67 -2.02 -5.97 -18.45
CA PHE A 67 -1.52 -4.70 -17.91
C PHE A 67 -2.50 -3.58 -18.19
N ALA A 68 -2.44 -2.51 -17.40
CA ALA A 68 -3.36 -1.40 -17.56
C ALA A 68 -3.16 -0.67 -18.89
N ASN A 69 -4.26 -0.31 -19.56
CA ASN A 69 -4.21 0.52 -20.74
C ASN A 69 -4.20 2.00 -20.37
N SER A 70 -3.02 2.64 -20.43
CA SER A 70 -2.89 4.08 -20.15
C SER A 70 -3.66 4.97 -21.14
N ASP A 71 -4.02 4.44 -22.31
CA ASP A 71 -4.77 5.17 -23.35
C ASP A 71 -6.29 5.11 -23.13
N PHE A 72 -6.76 4.39 -22.10
CA PHE A 72 -8.17 4.33 -21.76
C PHE A 72 -8.68 5.72 -21.31
N PHE A 73 -9.83 6.14 -21.83
CA PHE A 73 -10.32 7.51 -21.66
C PHE A 73 -10.60 7.92 -20.21
N LEU A 74 -10.77 6.98 -19.27
CA LEU A 74 -10.90 7.24 -17.82
C LEU A 74 -9.68 6.81 -17.00
N TYR A 75 -8.56 6.49 -17.63
CA TYR A 75 -7.40 5.95 -16.90
C TYR A 75 -6.94 6.89 -15.78
N GLY A 76 -6.81 8.19 -16.08
CA GLY A 76 -6.37 9.19 -15.10
C GLY A 76 -7.37 9.41 -13.97
N GLU A 77 -8.67 9.35 -14.26
CA GLU A 77 -9.76 9.48 -13.27
C GLU A 77 -9.77 8.27 -12.34
N LEU A 78 -9.64 7.06 -12.89
CA LEU A 78 -9.54 5.82 -12.12
C LEU A 78 -8.28 5.80 -11.25
N GLU A 79 -7.12 6.18 -11.80
CA GLU A 79 -5.87 6.27 -11.03
C GLU A 79 -6.05 7.22 -9.83
N LYS A 80 -6.57 8.43 -10.06
CA LYS A 80 -6.85 9.41 -8.98
C LYS A 80 -7.85 8.89 -7.96
N LEU A 81 -8.89 8.18 -8.39
CA LEU A 81 -9.89 7.59 -7.52
C LEU A 81 -9.28 6.55 -6.58
N PHE A 82 -8.48 5.63 -7.12
CA PHE A 82 -7.82 4.59 -6.33
C PHE A 82 -6.69 5.14 -5.45
N GLU A 83 -6.05 6.25 -5.85
CA GLU A 83 -5.15 6.97 -4.94
C GLU A 83 -5.90 7.55 -3.74
N LYS A 84 -7.03 8.21 -3.97
CA LYS A 84 -7.84 8.77 -2.89
C LYS A 84 -8.36 7.69 -1.94
N GLU A 85 -8.80 6.57 -2.48
CA GLU A 85 -9.23 5.43 -1.67
C GLU A 85 -8.09 4.89 -0.82
N PHE A 86 -6.91 4.64 -1.40
CA PHE A 86 -5.80 4.10 -0.63
C PHE A 86 -5.32 5.04 0.46
N LEU A 87 -5.35 6.36 0.24
CA LEU A 87 -5.09 7.33 1.31
C LEU A 87 -6.05 7.16 2.50
N LEU A 88 -7.30 6.76 2.27
CA LEU A 88 -8.24 6.44 3.35
C LEU A 88 -7.91 5.10 4.02
N ILE A 89 -7.49 4.10 3.24
CA ILE A 89 -7.01 2.82 3.77
C ILE A 89 -5.79 3.06 4.67
N GLN A 90 -4.81 3.86 4.25
CA GLN A 90 -3.66 4.26 5.06
C GLN A 90 -4.08 4.96 6.36
N LYS A 91 -5.03 5.90 6.31
CA LYS A 91 -5.54 6.56 7.50
C LYS A 91 -6.20 5.59 8.48
N ASN A 92 -6.99 4.64 7.97
CA ASN A 92 -7.62 3.61 8.80
C ASN A 92 -6.58 2.63 9.37
N PHE A 93 -5.59 2.26 8.56
CA PHE A 93 -4.45 1.45 8.98
C PHE A 93 -3.73 2.10 10.17
N GLY A 94 -3.43 3.41 10.11
CA GLY A 94 -2.85 4.14 11.23
C GLY A 94 -3.70 4.06 12.52
N LYS A 95 -5.03 4.21 12.40
CA LYS A 95 -5.93 4.08 13.56
C LYS A 95 -5.93 2.67 14.18
N ILE A 96 -5.86 1.63 13.35
CA ILE A 96 -5.81 0.23 13.81
C ILE A 96 -4.46 -0.02 14.48
N LEU A 97 -3.36 0.37 13.82
CA LEU A 97 -2.01 0.16 14.34
C LEU A 97 -1.78 0.89 15.66
N ASN A 98 -2.41 2.05 15.89
CA ASN A 98 -2.33 2.79 17.14
C ASN A 98 -2.84 1.99 18.36
N LYS A 99 -3.58 0.89 18.16
CA LYS A 99 -4.02 -0.02 19.24
C LYS A 99 -2.94 -1.01 19.66
N SER A 100 -1.80 -1.05 18.96
CA SER A 100 -0.71 -1.98 19.22
C SER A 100 0.15 -1.62 20.44
N GLY A 101 0.02 -0.40 20.99
CA GLY A 101 0.83 0.06 22.12
C GLY A 101 0.83 1.58 22.23
N ASN A 102 1.89 2.16 22.79
CA ASN A 102 2.06 3.61 22.88
C ASN A 102 2.89 4.10 21.69
N ILE A 103 2.28 4.16 20.50
CA ILE A 103 2.94 4.68 19.31
C ILE A 103 3.15 6.20 19.46
N LYS A 104 4.39 6.64 19.28
CA LYS A 104 4.77 8.06 19.18
C LYS A 104 4.75 8.54 17.74
N VAL A 105 5.28 7.74 16.83
CA VAL A 105 5.34 8.07 15.40
C VAL A 105 5.03 6.85 14.54
N LEU A 106 4.23 7.03 13.50
CA LEU A 106 4.06 6.09 12.40
C LEU A 106 4.31 6.82 11.10
N ILE A 107 5.35 6.41 10.38
CA ILE A 107 5.75 6.97 9.08
C ILE A 107 5.54 5.90 8.01
N LEU A 108 4.88 6.25 6.93
CA LEU A 108 4.89 5.49 5.69
C LEU A 108 5.95 6.10 4.76
N SER A 109 6.71 5.23 4.11
CA SER A 109 7.75 5.53 3.14
C SER A 109 7.74 4.47 2.04
N GLY A 110 8.74 4.46 1.15
CA GLY A 110 8.91 3.34 0.26
C GLY A 110 7.77 3.16 -0.74
N GLU A 111 7.39 1.91 -0.95
CA GLU A 111 6.27 1.49 -1.80
C GLU A 111 4.96 2.23 -1.46
N LEU A 112 4.71 2.50 -0.18
CA LEU A 112 3.45 3.12 0.28
C LEU A 112 3.30 4.59 -0.13
N VAL A 113 4.38 5.23 -0.56
CA VAL A 113 4.40 6.61 -1.09
C VAL A 113 5.05 6.69 -2.47
N LYS A 114 5.24 5.55 -3.15
CA LYS A 114 5.85 5.42 -4.48
C LYS A 114 7.33 5.90 -4.55
N ASP A 115 8.09 5.77 -3.46
CA ASP A 115 9.55 5.95 -3.44
C ASP A 115 10.28 4.62 -3.23
N PHE A 116 10.50 3.86 -4.30
CA PHE A 116 11.11 2.53 -4.23
C PHE A 116 12.57 2.52 -3.74
N TYR A 117 13.23 3.68 -3.68
CA TYR A 117 14.60 3.80 -3.20
C TYR A 117 14.68 3.99 -1.68
N ALA A 118 13.56 4.17 -0.98
CA ALA A 118 13.59 4.25 0.47
C ALA A 118 14.06 2.90 1.07
N PRO A 119 14.83 2.93 2.17
CA PRO A 119 15.36 1.72 2.79
C PRO A 119 14.29 0.89 3.52
N THR A 120 13.13 1.48 3.81
CA THR A 120 11.98 0.80 4.42
C THR A 120 10.68 1.40 3.88
N ASP A 121 9.58 0.67 3.98
CA ASP A 121 8.25 1.13 3.57
C ASP A 121 7.46 1.69 4.77
N MET A 122 7.90 1.42 6.00
CA MET A 122 7.24 1.90 7.22
C MET A 122 8.19 1.99 8.41
N ILE A 123 8.06 3.05 9.22
CA ILE A 123 8.65 3.13 10.56
C ILE A 123 7.55 3.20 11.61
N VAL A 124 7.64 2.35 12.63
CA VAL A 124 6.83 2.42 13.85
C VAL A 124 7.73 2.78 15.03
N VAL A 125 7.50 3.92 15.67
CA VAL A 125 8.21 4.35 16.89
C VAL A 125 7.25 4.36 18.05
N GLY A 126 7.57 3.66 19.13
CA GLY A 126 6.76 3.70 20.34
C GLY A 126 7.18 2.70 21.41
N ASP A 127 6.49 2.74 22.54
CA ASP A 127 6.81 1.91 23.70
C ASP A 127 5.70 0.89 23.97
N ARG A 128 6.06 -0.23 24.61
CA ARG A 128 5.14 -1.35 24.91
C ARG A 128 4.36 -1.82 23.67
N LEU A 129 5.05 -1.93 22.55
CA LEU A 129 4.48 -2.33 21.28
C LEU A 129 4.22 -3.84 21.26
N LYS A 130 3.03 -4.23 20.82
CA LYS A 130 2.64 -5.62 20.57
C LYS A 130 3.05 -6.00 19.16
N GLU A 131 4.29 -6.45 18.98
CA GLU A 131 4.86 -6.76 17.65
C GLU A 131 4.00 -7.73 16.84
N LYS A 132 3.50 -8.81 17.45
CA LYS A 132 2.58 -9.76 16.78
C LYS A 132 1.29 -9.10 16.25
N TYR A 133 0.82 -8.03 16.89
CA TYR A 133 -0.34 -7.28 16.41
C TYR A 133 0.03 -6.38 15.23
N ILE A 134 1.21 -5.74 15.30
CA ILE A 134 1.76 -4.92 14.21
C ILE A 134 1.93 -5.79 12.96
N GLU A 135 2.62 -6.92 13.09
CA GLU A 135 2.86 -7.88 12.00
C GLU A 135 1.54 -8.32 11.34
N LYS A 136 0.54 -8.74 12.12
CA LYS A 136 -0.79 -9.09 11.61
C LYS A 136 -1.47 -7.93 10.87
N THR A 137 -1.36 -6.71 11.40
CA THR A 137 -1.97 -5.54 10.77
C THR A 137 -1.27 -5.20 9.46
N ILE A 138 0.05 -5.32 9.40
CA ILE A 138 0.85 -5.13 8.19
C ILE A 138 0.51 -6.18 7.14
N LEU A 139 0.36 -7.45 7.52
CA LEU A 139 -0.08 -8.52 6.61
C LEU A 139 -1.43 -8.20 5.94
N GLU A 140 -2.38 -7.58 6.66
CA GLU A 140 -3.64 -7.13 6.05
C GLU A 140 -3.43 -5.98 5.06
N LEU A 141 -2.49 -5.08 5.33
CA LEU A 141 -2.13 -4.01 4.39
C LEU A 141 -1.39 -4.57 3.15
N GLU A 142 -0.52 -5.55 3.31
CA GLU A 142 0.20 -6.23 2.22
C GLU A 142 -0.78 -6.93 1.26
N LYS A 143 -1.83 -7.57 1.77
CA LYS A 143 -2.89 -8.17 0.94
C LYS A 143 -3.60 -7.14 0.06
N ILE A 144 -3.79 -5.92 0.57
CA ILE A 144 -4.41 -4.83 -0.18
C ILE A 144 -3.41 -4.22 -1.17
N ASN A 145 -2.15 -4.06 -0.75
CA ASN A 145 -1.09 -3.48 -1.56
C ASN A 145 -0.60 -4.43 -2.67
N GLY A 146 -0.78 -5.74 -2.49
CA GLY A 146 -0.35 -6.77 -3.43
C GLY A 146 1.16 -7.06 -3.39
N LYS A 147 1.89 -6.51 -2.41
CA LYS A 147 3.34 -6.70 -2.23
C LYS A 147 3.69 -6.76 -0.76
N GLN A 148 4.74 -7.50 -0.45
CA GLN A 148 5.36 -7.51 0.88
C GLN A 148 5.95 -6.13 1.18
N LEU A 149 5.80 -5.67 2.42
CA LEU A 149 6.22 -4.37 2.90
C LEU A 149 7.36 -4.52 3.91
N ARG A 150 8.43 -3.76 3.71
CA ARG A 150 9.53 -3.65 4.68
C ARG A 150 9.10 -2.67 5.77
N TYR A 151 9.22 -3.08 7.02
CA TYR A 151 8.92 -2.20 8.15
C TYR A 151 10.00 -2.28 9.21
N THR A 152 10.18 -1.19 9.94
CA THR A 152 11.17 -1.06 10.99
C THR A 152 10.49 -0.56 12.26
N ILE A 153 10.77 -1.21 13.39
CA ILE A 153 10.20 -0.87 14.70
C ILE A 153 11.33 -0.35 15.58
N PHE A 154 11.09 0.79 16.22
CA PHE A 154 11.98 1.35 17.24
C PHE A 154 11.21 1.60 18.53
N ASN A 155 11.86 1.35 19.67
CA ASN A 155 11.41 1.98 20.90
C ASN A 155 11.75 3.47 20.88
N THR A 156 11.08 4.27 21.74
CA THR A 156 11.24 5.72 21.73
C THR A 156 12.69 6.15 22.00
N LYS A 157 13.38 5.48 22.92
CA LYS A 157 14.78 5.82 23.29
C LYS A 157 15.75 5.54 22.14
N GLU A 158 15.62 4.40 21.49
CA GLU A 158 16.46 4.01 20.36
C GLU A 158 16.31 5.00 19.19
N PHE A 159 15.07 5.35 18.85
CA PHE A 159 14.81 6.31 17.77
C PHE A 159 15.45 7.67 18.05
N LEU A 160 15.27 8.20 19.27
CA LEU A 160 15.87 9.47 19.68
C LEU A 160 17.40 9.42 19.65
N TYR A 161 17.99 8.33 20.14
CA TYR A 161 19.44 8.13 20.09
C TYR A 161 19.95 8.14 18.64
N ARG A 162 19.30 7.41 17.73
CA ARG A 162 19.66 7.39 16.30
C ARG A 162 19.53 8.76 15.64
N VAL A 163 18.48 9.52 15.96
CA VAL A 163 18.32 10.91 15.49
C VAL A 163 19.49 11.79 15.99
N GLN A 164 19.82 11.72 17.28
CA GLN A 164 20.92 12.49 17.87
C GLN A 164 22.28 12.15 17.25
N MET A 165 22.52 10.88 16.98
CA MET A 165 23.75 10.39 16.35
C MET A 165 23.78 10.61 14.83
N ARG A 166 22.75 11.25 14.25
CA ARG A 166 22.60 11.46 12.80
C ARG A 166 22.74 10.17 12.01
N ASP A 167 22.13 9.11 12.52
CA ASP A 167 22.07 7.79 11.90
C ASP A 167 21.65 7.91 10.42
N ALA A 168 22.42 7.29 9.54
CA ALA A 168 22.26 7.42 8.09
C ALA A 168 20.88 6.91 7.62
N PHE A 169 20.37 5.84 8.22
CA PHE A 169 19.07 5.27 7.88
C PHE A 169 17.93 6.22 8.27
N ILE A 170 17.97 6.78 9.47
CA ILE A 170 16.97 7.76 9.90
C ILE A 170 17.02 9.02 9.03
N LYS A 171 18.23 9.54 8.78
CA LYS A 171 18.43 10.72 7.92
C LYS A 171 17.90 10.49 6.50
N GLU A 172 18.15 9.32 5.94
CA GLU A 172 17.67 8.97 4.60
C GLU A 172 16.14 8.96 4.54
N ILE A 173 15.47 8.32 5.50
CA ILE A 173 13.99 8.25 5.50
C ILE A 173 13.37 9.62 5.76
N LEU A 174 13.92 10.41 6.69
CA LEU A 174 13.45 11.77 6.96
C LEU A 174 13.82 12.78 5.85
N GLY A 175 14.71 12.43 4.93
CA GLY A 175 15.03 13.22 3.73
C GLY A 175 14.18 12.88 2.51
N ARG A 176 13.43 11.77 2.55
CA ARG A 176 12.64 11.23 1.43
C ARG A 176 11.15 11.55 1.54
N PRO A 177 10.38 11.41 0.43
CA PRO A 177 8.93 11.43 0.45
C PRO A 177 8.39 10.48 1.52
N ARG A 178 7.46 10.99 2.34
CA ARG A 178 6.87 10.22 3.44
C ARG A 178 5.47 10.72 3.78
N ASN A 179 4.67 9.85 4.38
CA ASN A 179 3.38 10.20 4.94
C ASN A 179 3.36 9.85 6.43
N VAL A 180 3.22 10.86 7.30
CA VAL A 180 3.20 10.65 8.75
C VAL A 180 1.75 10.44 9.20
N LEU A 181 1.41 9.20 9.57
CA LEU A 181 0.05 8.83 9.97
C LEU A 181 -0.22 9.07 11.46
N ILE A 182 0.81 8.94 12.30
CA ILE A 182 0.74 9.21 13.74
C ILE A 182 1.92 10.09 14.10
N ASN A 183 1.65 11.20 14.78
CA ASN A 183 2.65 12.09 15.35
C ASN A 183 2.14 12.59 16.70
N HIS A 184 2.34 11.78 17.74
CA HIS A 184 1.78 12.03 19.05
C HIS A 184 2.44 13.26 19.69
N ASN A 185 1.65 14.29 20.01
CA ASN A 185 2.12 15.56 20.60
C ASN A 185 3.23 16.26 19.81
N GLY A 186 3.23 16.13 18.48
CA GLY A 186 4.25 16.70 17.61
C GLY A 186 5.65 16.13 17.89
N PHE A 187 5.74 14.87 18.33
CA PHE A 187 7.01 14.22 18.68
C PHE A 187 8.05 14.34 17.57
N LEU A 188 7.66 14.11 16.32
CA LEU A 188 8.58 14.18 15.19
C LEU A 188 8.97 15.62 14.87
N ASP A 189 8.05 16.58 14.97
CA ASP A 189 8.28 17.99 14.63
C ASP A 189 9.30 18.67 15.57
N LYS A 190 9.50 18.12 16.77
CA LYS A 190 10.50 18.58 17.73
C LYS A 190 11.92 18.10 17.42
N LEU A 191 12.06 17.20 16.44
CA LEU A 191 13.32 16.53 16.09
C LEU A 191 13.89 16.96 14.75
N ILE A 192 13.10 17.64 13.91
CA ILE A 192 13.45 18.08 12.55
C ILE A 192 13.55 19.60 12.51
#